data_AF-A0A9P9FVM2-F1
#
_entry.id   AF-A0A9P9FVM2-F1
#
_cell.length_a   1.000
_cell.length_b   1.000
_cell.length_c   1.000
_cell.angle_alpha   90.00
_cell.angle_beta   90.00
_cell.angle_gamma   90.00
#
_symmetry.space_group_name_H-M   'P 1'
#
loop_
_entity.id
_entity.type
_entity.pdbx_description
1 polymer ?
#
loop_
_entity_poly.entity_id
_entity_poly.type
_entity_poly.pdbx_seq_one_letter_code
_entity_poly.pdbx_strand_id
1 'polypeptide(L)'
;MLSYLTVNDSLPCGRSTYLEGVLKQYRPELANDHLLQHEPSRPQSQPTSSKIPQPTENEDKHGGLDQLASKVGLLSLNAAGAEPHYLGSSSTFAFSRLINSSLRQVVLNNTNNDRTHGQNQDDATTLPSPCLLPDPDTAVKLSDAYFQNIHTQYPFLHEPTFRAWEAMIVTGSAEFETLISNPLPLFFLNMVYAVGALMLSNCGFSGERLYISAQMYIDHILPRENLEAIQAILCCAVYSLRSSIGTSHWKLDGLALRQCIDLGYHRTSKRFGSTTDPLRLELRKRVFWCAYVMETQAAVMLGRPQCIPYQDVDAEYPMDVNDLSITDIGIYDTLRGSPGDPPTNMTGAIHTFKIRRILSRIHSSLYSNVPCCSSAEHMHEKHVQHLRAEIESWRAEIPSTTPCTGQALSLFATPDWFDMEYDYTILHLYRSQIIDRQSATADSVFLDCLRAAERICHSYRRQYLGKPTSYTWAALHELFLAGLTYLHCLWTSPAAREIYRQGQVSSTCTDCTIVLVLMAERWDTAAPYRDIFETLANRTLTMMDDRAEGRPAAPSVSAVQGNRNEGELMQWMTDIADEGMPEGFNGLLTSLVSDFLS
;
A
#
# COMPACT_ATOMS: atom_id res chain seq x y z
N MET A 1 28.60 -2.14 -59.13
CA MET A 1 29.75 -3.07 -59.10
C MET A 1 30.64 -2.58 -57.96
N LEU A 2 30.73 -3.36 -56.87
CA LEU A 2 31.75 -3.45 -55.78
C LEU A 2 32.56 -2.17 -55.43
N SER A 3 32.85 -1.80 -54.18
CA SER A 3 33.44 -2.61 -53.12
C SER A 3 33.61 -1.79 -51.82
N TYR A 4 33.72 -2.49 -50.69
CA TYR A 4 34.21 -2.05 -49.38
C TYR A 4 35.56 -1.33 -49.42
N LEU A 5 35.81 -0.44 -48.43
CA LEU A 5 37.06 -0.37 -47.65
C LEU A 5 36.90 0.56 -46.42
N THR A 6 37.26 0.02 -45.26
CA THR A 6 37.54 0.68 -43.98
C THR A 6 38.87 1.46 -44.03
N VAL A 7 39.06 2.46 -43.14
CA VAL A 7 40.30 2.76 -42.37
C VAL A 7 40.19 4.05 -41.50
N ASN A 8 40.48 3.88 -40.21
CA ASN A 8 41.14 4.69 -39.16
C ASN A 8 40.80 6.14 -38.73
N ASP A 9 40.82 6.25 -37.39
CA ASP A 9 40.93 7.39 -36.50
C ASP A 9 42.08 8.38 -36.76
N SER A 10 41.78 9.68 -36.65
CA SER A 10 42.62 10.74 -36.01
C SER A 10 41.88 12.10 -35.98
N LEU A 11 41.71 12.67 -34.77
CA LEU A 11 41.17 14.01 -34.38
C LEU A 11 41.86 15.21 -35.10
N PRO A 12 41.38 16.52 -35.08
CA PRO A 12 40.95 17.25 -33.86
C PRO A 12 40.04 18.54 -33.95
N CYS A 13 39.54 18.98 -32.78
CA CYS A 13 39.50 20.37 -32.24
C CYS A 13 38.90 21.58 -33.03
N GLY A 14 38.38 21.46 -34.26
CA GLY A 14 37.91 22.63 -35.04
C GLY A 14 36.51 23.17 -34.73
N ARG A 15 35.62 22.37 -34.11
CA ARG A 15 34.20 22.74 -33.93
C ARG A 15 33.92 23.67 -32.74
N SER A 16 34.74 23.59 -31.69
CA SER A 16 34.55 24.42 -30.47
C SER A 16 34.90 25.88 -30.73
N THR A 17 36.02 26.13 -31.40
CA THR A 17 36.50 27.48 -31.74
C THR A 17 35.59 28.20 -32.74
N TYR A 18 34.92 27.47 -33.64
CA TYR A 18 33.93 28.04 -34.55
C TYR A 18 32.68 28.53 -33.78
N LEU A 19 32.17 27.71 -32.85
CA LEU A 19 31.00 28.07 -32.05
C LEU A 19 31.28 29.22 -31.08
N GLU A 20 32.48 29.28 -30.49
CA GLU A 20 32.93 30.41 -29.66
C GLU A 20 33.04 31.72 -30.46
N GLY A 21 33.49 31.65 -31.72
CA GLY A 21 33.52 32.80 -32.63
C GLY A 21 32.11 33.32 -32.96
N VAL A 22 31.16 32.42 -33.21
CA VAL A 22 29.75 32.77 -33.48
C VAL A 22 29.08 33.38 -32.24
N LEU A 23 29.37 32.84 -31.04
CA LEU A 23 28.84 33.37 -29.78
C LEU A 23 29.33 34.81 -29.48
N LYS A 24 30.62 35.09 -29.71
CA LYS A 24 31.17 36.45 -29.57
C LYS A 24 30.56 37.47 -30.54
N GLN A 25 30.11 37.02 -31.71
CA GLN A 25 29.56 37.90 -32.73
C GLN A 25 28.09 38.29 -32.48
N TYR A 26 27.29 37.40 -31.87
CA TYR A 26 25.84 37.60 -31.70
C TYR A 26 25.40 37.95 -30.26
N ARG A 27 26.19 37.60 -29.23
CA ARG A 27 25.85 37.81 -27.81
C ARG A 27 27.12 38.07 -26.96
N PRO A 28 27.80 39.22 -27.12
CA PRO A 28 29.08 39.49 -26.44
C PRO A 28 29.00 39.53 -24.90
N GLU A 29 27.81 39.73 -24.34
CA GLU A 29 27.59 39.85 -22.89
C GLU A 29 27.64 38.51 -22.14
N LEU A 30 27.41 37.38 -22.84
CA LEU A 30 27.49 36.03 -22.26
C LEU A 30 28.89 35.41 -22.35
N ALA A 31 29.82 36.05 -23.06
CA ALA A 31 31.16 35.51 -23.32
C ALA A 31 32.21 35.88 -22.27
N ASN A 32 31.92 36.83 -21.36
CA ASN A 32 32.90 37.45 -20.47
C ASN A 32 32.68 37.21 -18.96
N ASP A 33 31.71 36.39 -18.55
CA ASP A 33 31.37 36.22 -17.12
C ASP A 33 32.11 35.07 -16.41
N HIS A 34 33.16 34.54 -17.03
CA HIS A 34 34.08 33.62 -16.39
C HIS A 34 35.51 34.17 -16.48
N LEU A 35 36.00 34.69 -15.34
CA LEU A 35 37.41 34.87 -14.91
C LEU A 35 37.87 36.32 -14.68
N LEU A 36 37.80 36.78 -13.42
CA LEU A 36 38.76 37.70 -12.77
C LEU A 36 38.87 37.29 -11.28
N GLN A 37 39.87 36.48 -10.89
CA GLN A 37 41.16 36.84 -10.25
C GLN A 37 41.07 37.60 -8.91
N HIS A 38 41.52 36.95 -7.82
CA HIS A 38 42.63 37.47 -6.98
C HIS A 38 43.19 36.41 -5.99
N GLU A 39 44.48 36.09 -6.14
CA GLU A 39 45.40 35.48 -5.15
C GLU A 39 45.84 36.54 -4.09
N PRO A 40 46.41 36.21 -2.90
CA PRO A 40 47.62 35.36 -2.66
C PRO A 40 47.52 34.49 -1.38
N SER A 41 48.43 33.60 -0.92
CA SER A 41 49.87 33.39 -1.09
C SER A 41 50.22 32.01 -0.51
N ARG A 42 51.05 31.23 -1.20
CA ARG A 42 51.72 30.01 -0.71
C ARG A 42 53.20 30.34 -0.45
N PRO A 43 53.93 29.55 0.35
CA PRO A 43 55.18 29.04 -0.20
C PRO A 43 55.37 27.55 0.09
N GLN A 44 55.58 26.74 -0.97
CA GLN A 44 56.86 26.08 -1.33
C GLN A 44 57.01 24.74 -0.58
N SER A 45 57.47 23.61 -1.12
CA SER A 45 58.22 23.26 -2.33
C SER A 45 58.25 21.72 -2.45
N GLN A 46 58.62 21.21 -3.62
CA GLN A 46 58.77 19.79 -4.00
C GLN A 46 60.00 19.08 -3.30
N PRO A 47 60.52 17.92 -3.76
CA PRO A 47 60.21 16.56 -3.29
C PRO A 47 61.47 15.74 -2.90
N THR A 48 61.45 14.84 -1.91
CA THR A 48 62.55 13.85 -1.77
C THR A 48 62.11 12.52 -1.15
N SER A 49 62.57 11.45 -1.81
CA SER A 49 62.52 10.03 -1.45
C SER A 49 63.09 9.71 -0.06
N SER A 50 62.41 8.83 0.70
CA SER A 50 63.05 7.64 1.32
C SER A 50 62.06 6.77 2.10
N LYS A 51 62.33 5.47 2.11
CA LYS A 51 61.57 4.37 2.71
C LYS A 51 61.34 4.50 4.24
N ILE A 52 60.10 4.18 4.64
CA ILE A 52 59.54 3.53 5.85
C ILE A 52 60.45 3.43 7.10
N PRO A 53 59.97 3.93 8.27
CA PRO A 53 59.42 3.03 9.31
C PRO A 53 58.06 3.48 9.89
N GLN A 54 57.26 2.50 10.34
CA GLN A 54 55.99 2.66 11.05
C GLN A 54 56.09 3.62 12.26
N PRO A 55 54.99 4.30 12.65
CA PRO A 55 54.24 3.78 13.82
C PRO A 55 52.71 4.02 13.81
N THR A 56 52.04 3.15 14.57
CA THR A 56 50.84 3.37 15.42
C THR A 56 49.46 3.67 14.81
N GLU A 57 48.52 2.86 15.33
CA GLU A 57 47.05 2.91 15.27
C GLU A 57 46.44 4.32 15.45
N ASN A 58 45.62 4.75 14.48
CA ASN A 58 44.18 5.06 14.62
C ASN A 58 43.67 5.92 13.44
N GLU A 59 42.44 5.60 13.01
CA GLU A 59 41.44 6.43 12.31
C GLU A 59 41.87 7.24 11.07
N ASP A 60 41.35 6.94 9.87
CA ASP A 60 40.06 7.48 9.43
C ASP A 60 39.63 7.04 8.00
N LYS A 61 38.31 7.02 7.81
CA LYS A 61 37.58 6.64 6.59
C LYS A 61 37.50 7.81 5.58
N HIS A 62 37.21 7.47 4.32
CA HIS A 62 36.68 8.32 3.22
C HIS A 62 37.67 8.73 2.11
N GLY A 63 37.83 7.86 1.10
CA GLY A 63 38.48 8.26 -0.17
C GLY A 63 38.48 7.22 -1.30
N GLY A 64 38.08 5.97 -1.04
CA GLY A 64 38.09 4.90 -2.06
C GLY A 64 36.80 4.74 -2.87
N LEU A 65 35.67 5.29 -2.42
CA LEU A 65 34.36 5.06 -3.04
C LEU A 65 34.06 5.99 -4.23
N ASP A 66 34.57 7.22 -4.22
CA ASP A 66 34.25 8.20 -5.27
C ASP A 66 35.06 7.99 -6.56
N GLN A 67 36.28 7.48 -6.48
CA GLN A 67 37.08 7.17 -7.67
C GLN A 67 36.70 5.86 -8.37
N LEU A 68 36.05 4.93 -7.65
CA LEU A 68 35.51 3.70 -8.26
C LEU A 68 34.15 3.97 -8.94
N ALA A 69 33.31 4.82 -8.34
CA ALA A 69 32.07 5.29 -8.94
C ALA A 69 32.30 6.07 -10.26
N SER A 70 33.34 6.91 -10.30
CA SER A 70 33.75 7.64 -11.52
C SER A 70 34.26 6.74 -12.65
N LYS A 71 34.84 5.56 -12.35
CA LYS A 71 35.44 4.66 -13.35
C LYS A 71 34.51 3.55 -13.83
N VAL A 72 33.53 3.14 -13.03
CA VAL A 72 32.50 2.16 -13.44
C VAL A 72 31.44 2.82 -14.35
N GLY A 73 31.22 4.13 -14.22
CA GLY A 73 30.30 4.91 -15.06
C GLY A 73 30.72 5.10 -16.52
N LEU A 74 31.94 4.73 -16.91
CA LEU A 74 32.47 5.01 -18.27
C LEU A 74 32.69 3.77 -19.16
N LEU A 75 32.37 2.55 -18.69
CA LEU A 75 32.70 1.31 -19.40
C LEU A 75 31.51 0.55 -20.03
N SER A 76 30.30 1.11 -20.03
CA SER A 76 29.12 0.49 -20.69
C SER A 76 28.63 1.25 -21.92
N LEU A 77 29.56 1.83 -22.69
CA LEU A 77 29.27 2.38 -24.02
C LEU A 77 29.90 1.45 -25.04
N ASN A 78 29.07 0.62 -25.70
CA ASN A 78 29.13 0.32 -27.14
C ASN A 78 28.29 -0.93 -27.49
N ALA A 79 27.01 -0.74 -27.79
CA ALA A 79 26.28 -1.60 -28.73
C ALA A 79 25.06 -0.84 -29.31
N ALA A 80 25.21 -0.37 -30.55
CA ALA A 80 24.18 -0.07 -31.55
C ALA A 80 22.95 0.80 -31.16
N GLY A 81 23.08 2.12 -31.36
CA GLY A 81 22.11 2.85 -32.20
C GLY A 81 20.79 3.38 -31.60
N ALA A 82 20.63 3.51 -30.29
CA ALA A 82 19.53 4.27 -29.68
C ALA A 82 20.07 5.35 -28.70
N GLU A 83 19.37 6.48 -28.61
CA GLU A 83 19.78 7.69 -27.88
C GLU A 83 20.23 7.43 -26.41
N PRO A 84 21.25 8.16 -25.92
CA PRO A 84 21.88 7.90 -24.63
C PRO A 84 20.95 8.28 -23.47
N HIS A 85 20.43 7.29 -22.76
CA HIS A 85 19.73 7.51 -21.50
C HIS A 85 20.75 7.51 -20.35
N TYR A 86 20.89 8.65 -19.69
CA TYR A 86 21.52 8.73 -18.38
C TYR A 86 20.62 8.00 -17.38
N LEU A 87 21.11 6.92 -16.77
CA LEU A 87 20.43 6.20 -15.70
C LEU A 87 21.24 6.36 -14.42
N GLY A 88 20.73 7.18 -13.50
CA GLY A 88 21.30 7.31 -12.16
C GLY A 88 21.15 6.01 -11.36
N SER A 89 21.87 5.92 -10.24
CA SER A 89 21.79 4.83 -9.26
C SER A 89 20.41 4.64 -8.61
N SER A 90 19.47 5.56 -8.89
CA SER A 90 18.05 5.52 -8.51
C SER A 90 17.11 4.96 -9.59
N SER A 91 17.62 4.51 -10.73
CA SER A 91 16.78 4.02 -11.83
C SER A 91 16.09 2.69 -11.49
N THR A 92 14.85 2.55 -11.97
CA THR A 92 13.90 1.43 -11.75
C THR A 92 14.47 0.04 -12.05
N PHE A 93 15.55 -0.04 -12.85
CA PHE A 93 16.24 -1.28 -13.19
C PHE A 93 17.09 -1.86 -12.03
N ALA A 94 17.56 -1.02 -11.11
CA ALA A 94 18.19 -1.48 -9.86
C ALA A 94 17.13 -1.96 -8.85
N PHE A 95 15.94 -1.33 -8.86
CA PHE A 95 14.80 -1.72 -8.03
C PHE A 95 14.19 -3.07 -8.46
N SER A 96 14.12 -3.34 -9.77
CA SER A 96 13.65 -4.64 -10.28
C SER A 96 14.57 -5.80 -9.85
N ARG A 97 15.89 -5.59 -9.83
CA ARG A 97 16.85 -6.56 -9.25
C ARG A 97 16.68 -6.74 -7.75
N LEU A 98 16.32 -5.69 -7.02
CA LEU A 98 16.04 -5.75 -5.58
C LEU A 98 14.78 -6.57 -5.30
N ILE A 99 13.66 -6.28 -5.97
CA ILE A 99 12.43 -7.09 -5.90
C ILE A 99 12.74 -8.55 -6.30
N ASN A 100 13.45 -8.77 -7.40
CA ASN A 100 13.78 -10.13 -7.89
C ASN A 100 14.72 -10.87 -6.91
N SER A 101 15.65 -10.17 -6.26
CA SER A 101 16.51 -10.75 -5.21
C SER A 101 15.76 -11.05 -3.91
N SER A 102 14.85 -10.18 -3.48
CA SER A 102 14.00 -10.41 -2.30
C SER A 102 13.01 -11.55 -2.54
N LEU A 103 12.41 -11.63 -3.73
CA LEU A 103 11.52 -12.72 -4.13
C LEU A 103 12.28 -14.06 -4.19
N ARG A 104 13.49 -14.10 -4.76
CA ARG A 104 14.32 -15.32 -4.78
C ARG A 104 14.84 -15.70 -3.39
N GLN A 105 15.19 -14.74 -2.53
CA GLN A 105 15.66 -15.02 -1.17
C GLN A 105 14.55 -15.58 -0.27
N VAL A 106 13.31 -15.10 -0.39
CA VAL A 106 12.17 -15.69 0.31
C VAL A 106 11.96 -17.16 -0.12
N VAL A 107 12.08 -17.45 -1.42
CA VAL A 107 11.99 -18.81 -1.97
C VAL A 107 13.12 -19.73 -1.47
N LEU A 108 14.34 -19.22 -1.31
CA LEU A 108 15.51 -19.99 -0.86
C LEU A 108 15.61 -20.14 0.67
N ASN A 109 15.06 -19.19 1.44
CA ASN A 109 15.10 -19.25 2.90
C ASN A 109 14.03 -20.18 3.48
N ASN A 110 12.85 -20.32 2.84
CA ASN A 110 11.80 -21.23 3.32
C ASN A 110 12.14 -22.71 3.12
N THR A 111 13.03 -23.07 2.20
CA THR A 111 13.55 -24.45 2.08
C THR A 111 14.45 -24.88 3.24
N ASN A 112 14.96 -23.95 4.06
CA ASN A 112 15.91 -24.26 5.13
C ASN A 112 15.27 -24.38 6.53
N ASN A 113 14.02 -23.94 6.71
CA ASN A 113 13.38 -23.91 8.04
C ASN A 113 12.54 -25.16 8.38
N ASP A 114 12.42 -26.14 7.49
CA ASP A 114 11.61 -27.35 7.72
C ASP A 114 12.45 -28.59 8.09
N ARG A 115 13.44 -28.42 8.97
CA ARG A 115 14.26 -29.53 9.50
C ARG A 115 14.02 -29.79 10.98
N THR A 116 12.85 -30.34 11.31
CA THR A 116 12.72 -31.23 12.47
C THR A 116 11.86 -32.47 12.14
N HIS A 117 12.57 -33.60 12.08
CA HIS A 117 12.13 -35.01 12.13
C HIS A 117 11.65 -35.71 10.85
N GLY A 118 12.59 -36.46 10.24
CA GLY A 118 12.33 -37.87 9.87
C GLY A 118 12.56 -38.26 8.40
N GLN A 119 13.67 -38.97 8.17
CA GLN A 119 14.00 -39.88 7.06
C GLN A 119 14.59 -39.29 5.76
N ASN A 120 15.86 -39.67 5.56
CA ASN A 120 16.70 -39.65 4.37
C ASN A 120 15.96 -39.78 3.02
N GLN A 121 16.10 -38.76 2.17
CA GLN A 121 16.30 -38.91 0.72
C GLN A 121 16.92 -37.62 0.14
N ASP A 122 18.12 -37.77 -0.41
CA ASP A 122 18.92 -36.87 -1.26
C ASP A 122 18.35 -35.46 -1.58
N ASP A 123 18.71 -34.47 -0.75
CA ASP A 123 18.51 -33.04 -1.01
C ASP A 123 19.52 -32.55 -2.08
N ALA A 124 19.20 -32.80 -3.35
CA ALA A 124 19.66 -31.95 -4.43
C ALA A 124 18.87 -30.63 -4.39
N THR A 125 19.56 -29.51 -4.57
CA THR A 125 19.02 -28.15 -4.71
C THR A 125 17.96 -28.11 -5.82
N THR A 126 16.71 -28.40 -5.48
CA THR A 126 15.63 -28.48 -6.46
C THR A 126 15.15 -27.06 -6.74
N LEU A 127 15.36 -26.61 -7.97
CA LEU A 127 14.75 -25.40 -8.51
C LEU A 127 13.23 -25.45 -8.26
N PRO A 128 12.57 -24.31 -7.95
CA PRO A 128 11.12 -24.27 -7.79
C PRO A 128 10.47 -24.85 -9.03
N SER A 129 9.71 -25.93 -8.86
CA SER A 129 8.93 -26.54 -9.95
C SER A 129 7.50 -26.01 -9.91
N PRO A 130 6.84 -25.77 -11.05
CA PRO A 130 5.47 -25.27 -11.07
C PRO A 130 4.56 -26.22 -10.29
N CYS A 131 3.67 -25.67 -9.47
CA CYS A 131 2.64 -26.47 -8.81
C CYS A 131 1.63 -26.93 -9.87
N LEU A 132 1.13 -28.17 -9.76
CA LEU A 132 0.06 -28.64 -10.61
C LEU A 132 -1.17 -27.76 -10.37
N LEU A 133 -1.83 -27.36 -11.46
CA LEU A 133 -3.07 -26.61 -11.38
C LEU A 133 -4.14 -27.46 -10.66
N PRO A 134 -5.07 -26.82 -9.91
CA PRO A 134 -6.16 -27.53 -9.26
C PRO A 134 -7.04 -28.31 -10.24
N ASP A 135 -7.69 -29.36 -9.73
CA ASP A 135 -8.75 -30.03 -10.49
C ASP A 135 -9.90 -29.05 -10.78
N PRO A 136 -10.72 -29.29 -11.83
CA PRO A 136 -11.75 -28.34 -12.27
C PRO A 136 -12.71 -27.88 -11.17
N ASP A 137 -13.15 -28.80 -10.30
CA ASP A 137 -14.13 -28.47 -9.25
C ASP A 137 -13.48 -27.59 -8.17
N THR A 138 -12.22 -27.87 -7.82
CA THR A 138 -11.47 -27.05 -6.88
C THR A 138 -11.07 -25.70 -7.47
N ALA A 139 -10.68 -25.66 -8.75
CA ALA A 139 -10.34 -24.45 -9.48
C ALA A 139 -11.50 -23.44 -9.46
N VAL A 140 -12.71 -23.89 -9.82
CA VAL A 140 -13.92 -23.05 -9.81
C VAL A 140 -14.25 -22.53 -8.41
N LYS A 141 -14.12 -23.37 -7.36
CA LYS A 141 -14.33 -22.91 -5.98
C LYS A 141 -13.34 -21.82 -5.58
N LEU A 142 -12.06 -21.97 -5.96
CA LEU A 142 -11.01 -21.00 -5.65
C LEU A 142 -11.23 -19.69 -6.40
N SER A 143 -11.56 -19.75 -7.69
CA SER A 143 -11.84 -18.56 -8.50
C SER A 143 -13.14 -17.86 -8.07
N ASP A 144 -14.20 -18.61 -7.72
CA ASP A 144 -15.43 -18.05 -7.14
C ASP A 144 -15.14 -17.30 -5.83
N ALA A 145 -14.31 -17.87 -4.95
CA ALA A 145 -13.91 -17.18 -3.73
C ALA A 145 -13.24 -15.83 -4.02
N TYR A 146 -12.41 -15.75 -5.06
CA TYR A 146 -11.79 -14.49 -5.51
C TYR A 146 -12.81 -13.50 -6.10
N PHE A 147 -13.58 -13.91 -7.12
CA PHE A 147 -14.49 -13.00 -7.82
C PHE A 147 -15.65 -12.51 -6.95
N GLN A 148 -16.14 -13.34 -6.03
CA GLN A 148 -17.25 -12.96 -5.15
C GLN A 148 -16.82 -12.08 -3.96
N ASN A 149 -15.52 -11.97 -3.64
CA ASN A 149 -15.08 -11.33 -2.40
C ASN A 149 -13.93 -10.33 -2.55
N ILE A 150 -13.07 -10.47 -3.55
CA ILE A 150 -11.94 -9.57 -3.80
C ILE A 150 -12.27 -8.64 -4.96
N HIS A 151 -12.78 -9.21 -6.04
CA HIS A 151 -13.12 -8.46 -7.26
C HIS A 151 -14.20 -7.40 -7.00
N THR A 152 -15.07 -7.62 -6.02
CA THR A 152 -16.08 -6.63 -5.58
C THR A 152 -15.48 -5.30 -5.11
N GLN A 153 -14.23 -5.28 -4.64
CA GLN A 153 -13.50 -4.08 -4.24
C GLN A 153 -12.39 -3.72 -5.23
N TYR A 154 -11.73 -4.71 -5.80
CA TYR A 154 -10.59 -4.56 -6.71
C TYR A 154 -10.84 -5.24 -8.07
N PRO A 155 -11.77 -4.74 -8.90
CA PRO A 155 -12.15 -5.37 -10.17
C PRO A 155 -11.17 -5.03 -11.30
N PHE A 156 -9.86 -5.20 -11.06
CA PHE A 156 -8.84 -4.92 -12.07
C PHE A 156 -8.71 -6.02 -13.13
N LEU A 157 -9.33 -7.19 -12.93
CA LEU A 157 -9.47 -8.25 -13.92
C LEU A 157 -10.86 -8.20 -14.58
N HIS A 158 -11.00 -8.84 -15.74
CA HIS A 158 -12.30 -9.05 -16.38
C HIS A 158 -12.73 -10.51 -16.16
N GLU A 159 -13.81 -10.74 -15.42
CA GLU A 159 -14.21 -12.11 -15.05
C GLU A 159 -14.47 -13.00 -16.28
N PRO A 160 -15.23 -12.58 -17.31
CA PRO A 160 -15.46 -13.40 -18.50
C PRO A 160 -14.16 -13.82 -19.22
N THR A 161 -13.16 -12.94 -19.28
CA THR A 161 -11.85 -13.27 -19.85
C THR A 161 -11.12 -14.33 -19.03
N PHE A 162 -11.17 -14.23 -17.70
CA PHE A 162 -10.59 -15.24 -16.82
C PHE A 162 -11.29 -16.59 -16.95
N ARG A 163 -12.64 -16.60 -16.93
CA ARG A 163 -13.44 -17.83 -17.06
C ARG A 163 -13.19 -18.56 -18.37
N ALA A 164 -12.90 -17.83 -19.46
CA ALA A 164 -12.49 -18.42 -20.72
C ALA A 164 -11.14 -19.18 -20.59
N TRP A 165 -10.17 -18.64 -19.85
CA TRP A 165 -8.91 -19.34 -19.56
C TRP A 165 -9.12 -20.58 -18.69
N GLU A 166 -9.98 -20.48 -17.68
CA GLU A 166 -10.34 -21.61 -16.80
C GLU A 166 -11.03 -22.74 -17.59
N ALA A 167 -11.98 -22.42 -18.47
CA ALA A 167 -12.70 -23.39 -19.29
C ALA A 167 -11.78 -24.14 -20.29
N MET A 168 -10.75 -23.46 -20.82
CA MET A 168 -9.77 -24.11 -21.71
C MET A 168 -8.95 -25.20 -21.00
N ILE A 169 -8.74 -25.09 -19.68
CA ILE A 169 -8.08 -26.14 -18.88
C ILE A 169 -8.97 -27.37 -18.78
N VAL A 170 -10.26 -27.17 -18.54
CA VAL A 170 -11.23 -28.26 -18.31
C VAL A 170 -11.52 -29.05 -19.58
N THR A 171 -11.62 -28.36 -20.71
CA THR A 171 -12.05 -28.96 -21.99
C THR A 171 -10.95 -29.75 -22.70
N GLY A 172 -9.67 -29.57 -22.34
CA GLY A 172 -8.55 -30.34 -22.90
C GLY A 172 -8.43 -30.25 -24.44
N SER A 173 -8.87 -29.15 -25.04
CA SER A 173 -8.90 -28.95 -26.49
C SER A 173 -7.51 -28.69 -27.07
N ALA A 174 -7.38 -28.58 -28.40
CA ALA A 174 -6.13 -28.13 -29.05
C ALA A 174 -5.67 -26.73 -28.56
N GLU A 175 -6.59 -25.94 -27.99
CA GLU A 175 -6.29 -24.64 -27.40
C GLU A 175 -5.60 -24.78 -26.03
N PHE A 176 -5.71 -25.93 -25.37
CA PHE A 176 -5.00 -26.23 -24.12
C PHE A 176 -3.48 -26.15 -24.30
N GLU A 177 -2.94 -26.72 -25.37
CA GLU A 177 -1.49 -26.67 -25.66
C GLU A 177 -1.00 -25.23 -25.86
N THR A 178 -1.83 -24.37 -26.46
CA THR A 178 -1.53 -22.94 -26.63
C THR A 178 -1.60 -22.18 -25.31
N LEU A 179 -2.51 -22.56 -24.41
CA LEU A 179 -2.67 -21.97 -23.09
C LEU A 179 -1.48 -22.29 -22.19
N ILE A 180 -1.07 -23.56 -22.10
CA ILE A 180 0.05 -23.99 -21.24
C ILE A 180 1.40 -23.48 -21.75
N SER A 181 1.48 -23.08 -23.02
CA SER A 181 2.66 -22.43 -23.59
C SER A 181 2.68 -20.92 -23.35
N ASN A 182 1.55 -20.32 -22.92
CA ASN A 182 1.43 -18.89 -22.69
C ASN A 182 1.63 -18.55 -21.20
N PRO A 183 2.69 -17.82 -20.83
CA PRO A 183 2.96 -17.48 -19.42
C PRO A 183 1.87 -16.58 -18.80
N LEU A 184 1.14 -15.82 -19.62
CA LEU A 184 0.21 -14.81 -19.12
C LEU A 184 -1.06 -15.40 -18.47
N PRO A 185 -1.85 -16.28 -19.12
CA PRO A 185 -2.97 -16.94 -18.47
C PRO A 185 -2.53 -17.79 -17.26
N LEU A 186 -1.41 -18.50 -17.37
CA LEU A 186 -0.88 -19.33 -16.27
C LEU A 186 -0.55 -18.49 -15.03
N PHE A 187 0.03 -17.31 -15.20
CA PHE A 187 0.24 -16.37 -14.10
C PHE A 187 -1.09 -16.02 -13.42
N PHE A 188 -2.08 -15.54 -14.17
CA PHE A 188 -3.34 -15.07 -13.59
C PHE A 188 -4.16 -16.18 -12.96
N LEU A 189 -4.20 -17.37 -13.57
CA LEU A 189 -4.85 -18.55 -13.01
C LEU A 189 -4.24 -18.92 -11.65
N ASN A 190 -2.90 -19.06 -11.58
CA ASN A 190 -2.22 -19.36 -10.33
C ASN A 190 -2.43 -18.26 -9.28
N MET A 191 -2.40 -16.97 -9.66
CA MET A 191 -2.62 -15.87 -8.71
C MET A 191 -4.04 -15.84 -8.16
N VAL A 192 -5.06 -15.99 -9.01
CA VAL A 192 -6.46 -16.03 -8.59
C VAL A 192 -6.72 -17.22 -7.67
N TYR A 193 -6.20 -18.40 -8.03
CA TYR A 193 -6.29 -19.59 -7.18
C TYR A 193 -5.53 -19.43 -5.85
N ALA A 194 -4.36 -18.79 -5.87
CA ALA A 194 -3.56 -18.53 -4.68
C ALA A 194 -4.32 -17.65 -3.68
N VAL A 195 -4.93 -16.56 -4.17
CA VAL A 195 -5.76 -15.68 -3.33
C VAL A 195 -7.01 -16.40 -2.84
N GLY A 196 -7.70 -17.16 -3.70
CA GLY A 196 -8.84 -18.00 -3.31
C GLY A 196 -8.49 -19.01 -2.20
N ALA A 197 -7.30 -19.62 -2.26
CA ALA A 197 -6.83 -20.58 -1.27
C ALA A 197 -6.53 -19.94 0.09
N LEU A 198 -6.14 -18.66 0.14
CA LEU A 198 -5.99 -17.92 1.40
C LEU A 198 -7.33 -17.60 2.07
N MET A 199 -8.43 -17.63 1.32
CA MET A 199 -9.78 -17.30 1.80
C MET A 199 -10.57 -18.53 2.22
N LEU A 200 -10.35 -19.67 1.56
CA LEU A 200 -11.04 -20.93 1.85
C LEU A 200 -10.22 -21.80 2.81
N SER A 201 -10.81 -22.15 3.95
CA SER A 201 -10.26 -23.20 4.82
C SER A 201 -10.36 -24.57 4.14
N ASN A 202 -9.33 -25.40 4.28
CA ASN A 202 -9.31 -26.81 3.86
C ASN A 202 -9.60 -27.05 2.37
N CYS A 203 -9.21 -26.12 1.49
CA CYS A 203 -9.38 -26.27 0.04
C CYS A 203 -8.41 -27.27 -0.63
N GLY A 204 -7.53 -27.93 0.14
CA GLY A 204 -6.57 -28.92 -0.36
C GLY A 204 -5.36 -28.34 -1.09
N PHE A 205 -5.30 -27.02 -1.28
CA PHE A 205 -4.20 -26.32 -1.94
C PHE A 205 -3.55 -25.30 -0.99
N SER A 206 -2.23 -25.16 -1.14
CA SER A 206 -1.49 -24.10 -0.46
C SER A 206 -1.47 -22.85 -1.35
N GLY A 207 -2.01 -21.75 -0.83
CA GLY A 207 -1.94 -20.44 -1.48
C GLY A 207 -0.50 -20.01 -1.77
N GLU A 208 0.45 -20.36 -0.89
CA GLU A 208 1.88 -20.12 -1.09
C GLU A 208 2.44 -20.86 -2.29
N ARG A 209 2.13 -22.16 -2.45
CA ARG A 209 2.63 -22.95 -3.58
C ARG A 209 2.09 -22.44 -4.92
N LEU A 210 0.81 -22.06 -4.95
CA LEU A 210 0.18 -21.44 -6.13
C LEU A 210 0.81 -20.07 -6.44
N TYR A 211 1.07 -19.26 -5.41
CA TYR A 211 1.76 -17.98 -5.57
C TYR A 211 3.17 -18.15 -6.13
N ILE A 212 3.98 -19.07 -5.56
CA ILE A 212 5.33 -19.38 -6.05
C ILE A 212 5.28 -19.85 -7.51
N SER A 213 4.30 -20.70 -7.86
CA SER A 213 4.07 -21.15 -9.24
C SER A 213 3.79 -19.96 -10.18
N ALA A 214 2.93 -19.01 -9.76
CA ALA A 214 2.70 -17.79 -10.53
C ALA A 214 3.97 -16.96 -10.73
N GLN A 215 4.80 -16.82 -9.68
CA GLN A 215 6.04 -16.04 -9.76
C GLN A 215 7.03 -16.57 -10.80
N MET A 216 6.94 -17.85 -11.21
CA MET A 216 7.77 -18.39 -12.28
C MET A 216 7.52 -17.74 -13.65
N TYR A 217 6.33 -17.15 -13.85
CA TYR A 217 5.93 -16.53 -15.12
C TYR A 217 6.13 -15.00 -15.12
N ILE A 218 6.41 -14.39 -13.96
CA ILE A 218 6.38 -12.93 -13.79
C ILE A 218 7.41 -12.19 -14.66
N ASP A 219 8.58 -12.81 -14.89
CA ASP A 219 9.66 -12.27 -15.72
C ASP A 219 9.27 -12.12 -17.21
N HIS A 220 8.20 -12.81 -17.65
CA HIS A 220 7.69 -12.72 -19.02
C HIS A 220 6.64 -11.59 -19.19
N ILE A 221 6.19 -11.02 -18.07
CA ILE A 221 5.03 -10.11 -18.00
C ILE A 221 5.49 -8.71 -17.61
N LEU A 222 6.23 -8.55 -16.51
CA LEU A 222 6.61 -7.23 -15.98
C LEU A 222 7.36 -6.33 -16.97
N PRO A 223 8.29 -6.84 -17.81
CA PRO A 223 9.02 -5.99 -18.76
C PRO A 223 8.15 -5.37 -19.86
N ARG A 224 6.88 -5.77 -20.00
CA ARG A 224 5.98 -5.27 -21.05
C ARG A 224 5.42 -3.88 -20.77
N GLU A 225 5.47 -3.42 -19.51
CA GLU A 225 4.99 -2.10 -19.07
C GLU A 225 3.61 -1.72 -19.66
N ASN A 226 2.68 -2.67 -19.62
CA ASN A 226 1.36 -2.56 -20.23
C ASN A 226 0.25 -2.86 -19.21
N LEU A 227 -1.01 -2.91 -19.67
CA LEU A 227 -2.16 -3.19 -18.82
C LEU A 227 -2.00 -4.50 -18.04
N GLU A 228 -1.52 -5.56 -18.71
CA GLU A 228 -1.32 -6.87 -18.11
C GLU A 228 -0.23 -6.87 -17.04
N ALA A 229 0.85 -6.11 -17.24
CA ALA A 229 1.90 -5.93 -16.24
C ALA A 229 1.36 -5.26 -14.97
N ILE A 230 0.52 -4.24 -15.11
CA ILE A 230 -0.14 -3.58 -13.98
C ILE A 230 -1.10 -4.53 -13.27
N GLN A 231 -1.92 -5.28 -14.00
CA GLN A 231 -2.80 -6.30 -13.44
C GLN A 231 -2.01 -7.36 -12.66
N ALA A 232 -0.84 -7.77 -13.17
CA ALA A 232 0.02 -8.72 -12.49
C ALA A 232 0.59 -8.19 -11.17
N ILE A 233 1.01 -6.91 -11.15
CA ILE A 233 1.47 -6.25 -9.91
C ILE A 233 0.32 -6.16 -8.90
N LEU A 234 -0.89 -5.79 -9.34
CA LEU A 234 -2.07 -5.72 -8.47
C LEU A 234 -2.48 -7.09 -7.91
N CYS A 235 -2.38 -8.17 -8.69
CA CYS A 235 -2.54 -9.54 -8.19
C CYS A 235 -1.56 -9.83 -7.03
N CYS A 236 -0.28 -9.46 -7.20
CA CYS A 236 0.74 -9.66 -6.15
C CYS A 236 0.45 -8.80 -4.91
N ALA A 237 -0.05 -7.57 -5.09
CA ALA A 237 -0.40 -6.69 -3.98
C ALA A 237 -1.56 -7.26 -3.15
N VAL A 238 -2.62 -7.72 -3.82
CA VAL A 238 -3.77 -8.39 -3.18
C VAL A 238 -3.34 -9.63 -2.40
N TYR A 239 -2.43 -10.44 -2.96
CA TYR A 239 -1.90 -11.61 -2.25
C TYR A 239 -1.11 -11.19 -0.99
N SER A 240 -0.23 -10.19 -1.13
CA SER A 240 0.64 -9.70 -0.04
C SER A 240 -0.13 -9.00 1.09
N LEU A 241 -1.36 -8.53 0.84
CA LEU A 241 -2.26 -8.00 1.88
C LEU A 241 -2.80 -9.09 2.83
N ARG A 242 -2.73 -10.37 2.41
CA ARG A 242 -3.34 -11.52 3.10
C ARG A 242 -2.33 -12.60 3.49
N SER A 243 -1.07 -12.44 3.12
CA SER A 243 0.01 -13.36 3.42
C SER A 243 1.20 -12.60 3.96
N SER A 244 1.91 -13.18 4.92
CA SER A 244 3.23 -12.71 5.36
C SER A 244 4.32 -12.98 4.30
N ILE A 245 4.00 -13.82 3.31
CA ILE A 245 4.87 -14.15 2.19
C ILE A 245 4.50 -13.24 1.03
N GLY A 246 5.44 -12.43 0.58
CA GLY A 246 5.18 -11.50 -0.52
C GLY A 246 6.09 -10.28 -0.47
N THR A 247 6.00 -9.44 -1.51
CA THR A 247 6.63 -8.12 -1.46
C THR A 247 5.72 -7.18 -0.69
N SER A 248 6.29 -6.21 0.02
CA SER A 248 5.52 -5.13 0.66
C SER A 248 4.43 -4.59 -0.28
N HIS A 249 3.15 -4.71 0.12
CA HIS A 249 2.01 -4.28 -0.68
C HIS A 249 2.13 -2.80 -1.06
N TRP A 250 2.56 -1.93 -0.13
CA TRP A 250 2.87 -0.52 -0.40
C TRP A 250 3.82 -0.32 -1.61
N LYS A 251 4.88 -1.14 -1.70
CA LYS A 251 5.83 -1.04 -2.83
C LYS A 251 5.19 -1.46 -4.14
N LEU A 252 4.35 -2.50 -4.11
CA LEU A 252 3.62 -2.99 -5.29
C LEU A 252 2.55 -1.97 -5.73
N ASP A 253 1.78 -1.42 -4.80
CA ASP A 253 0.76 -0.41 -5.06
C ASP A 253 1.38 0.84 -5.69
N GLY A 254 2.48 1.33 -5.12
CA GLY A 254 3.24 2.45 -5.68
C GLY A 254 3.88 2.14 -7.05
N LEU A 255 4.25 0.89 -7.34
CA LEU A 255 4.74 0.49 -8.66
C LEU A 255 3.61 0.47 -9.69
N ALA A 256 2.48 -0.15 -9.36
CA ALA A 256 1.30 -0.22 -10.22
C ALA A 256 0.78 1.19 -10.55
N LEU A 257 0.71 2.07 -9.55
CA LEU A 257 0.23 3.44 -9.74
C LEU A 257 1.19 4.27 -10.61
N ARG A 258 2.52 4.12 -10.43
CA ARG A 258 3.50 4.78 -11.32
C ARG A 258 3.37 4.30 -12.77
N GLN A 259 3.22 3.00 -13.00
CA GLN A 259 2.97 2.49 -14.36
C GLN A 259 1.63 3.01 -14.94
N CYS A 260 0.59 3.15 -14.12
CA CYS A 260 -0.65 3.83 -14.54
C CYS A 260 -0.41 5.29 -14.92
N ILE A 261 0.49 5.99 -14.22
CA ILE A 261 0.86 7.38 -14.53
C ILE A 261 1.63 7.44 -15.85
N ASP A 262 2.62 6.57 -16.03
CA ASP A 262 3.46 6.48 -17.24
C ASP A 262 2.61 6.21 -18.48
N LEU A 263 1.60 5.35 -18.38
CA LEU A 263 0.64 5.05 -19.46
C LEU A 263 -0.52 6.07 -19.56
N GLY A 264 -0.56 7.06 -18.68
CA GLY A 264 -1.57 8.13 -18.71
C GLY A 264 -2.96 7.72 -18.21
N TYR A 265 -3.12 6.59 -17.51
CA TYR A 265 -4.42 6.09 -17.04
C TYR A 265 -5.07 6.94 -15.94
N HIS A 266 -4.29 7.79 -15.27
CA HIS A 266 -4.78 8.82 -14.36
C HIS A 266 -5.51 9.97 -15.06
N ARG A 267 -5.46 10.01 -16.41
CA ARG A 267 -6.07 11.05 -17.23
C ARG A 267 -7.41 10.63 -17.85
N THR A 268 -8.23 11.62 -18.21
CA THR A 268 -9.51 11.40 -18.92
C THR A 268 -9.33 10.48 -20.12
N SER A 269 -10.22 9.49 -20.22
CA SER A 269 -10.24 8.49 -21.29
C SER A 269 -10.39 9.07 -22.69
N LYS A 270 -10.93 10.29 -22.81
CA LYS A 270 -11.06 11.04 -24.08
C LYS A 270 -9.72 11.23 -24.81
N ARG A 271 -8.59 11.15 -24.11
CA ARG A 271 -7.25 11.29 -24.70
C ARG A 271 -6.81 10.06 -25.50
N PHE A 272 -7.40 8.88 -25.29
CA PHE A 272 -7.00 7.64 -25.95
C PHE A 272 -7.61 7.44 -27.35
N GLY A 273 -8.39 8.40 -27.86
CA GLY A 273 -9.03 8.34 -29.18
C GLY A 273 -10.20 7.35 -29.27
N SER A 274 -11.07 7.53 -30.27
CA SER A 274 -12.33 6.76 -30.43
C SER A 274 -12.14 5.34 -30.97
N THR A 275 -10.92 4.94 -31.33
CA THR A 275 -10.61 3.63 -31.95
C THR A 275 -10.13 2.58 -30.94
N THR A 276 -10.18 2.89 -29.64
CA THR A 276 -9.75 1.97 -28.58
C THR A 276 -10.86 0.97 -28.26
N ASP A 277 -10.51 -0.31 -28.20
CA ASP A 277 -11.31 -1.41 -27.65
C ASP A 277 -12.03 -0.97 -26.34
N PRO A 278 -13.38 -0.99 -26.29
CA PRO A 278 -14.16 -0.59 -25.11
C PRO A 278 -13.79 -1.36 -23.83
N LEU A 279 -13.53 -2.67 -23.94
CA LEU A 279 -13.11 -3.49 -22.80
C LEU A 279 -11.74 -3.04 -22.29
N ARG A 280 -10.76 -2.79 -23.18
CA ARG A 280 -9.46 -2.24 -22.77
C ARG A 280 -9.62 -0.89 -22.11
N LEU A 281 -10.50 -0.02 -22.61
CA LEU A 281 -10.71 1.32 -22.05
C LEU A 281 -11.27 1.24 -20.61
N GLU A 282 -12.24 0.36 -20.38
CA GLU A 282 -12.79 0.13 -19.05
C GLU A 282 -11.75 -0.50 -18.11
N LEU A 283 -10.97 -1.48 -18.58
CA LEU A 283 -9.90 -2.08 -17.78
C LEU A 283 -8.81 -1.08 -17.39
N ARG A 284 -8.48 -0.10 -18.24
CA ARG A 284 -7.54 0.99 -17.90
C ARG A 284 -8.04 1.83 -16.71
N LYS A 285 -9.32 2.19 -16.71
CA LYS A 285 -9.95 2.90 -15.58
C LYS A 285 -9.92 2.03 -14.33
N ARG A 286 -10.29 0.75 -14.45
CA ARG A 286 -10.32 -0.21 -13.33
C ARG A 286 -8.94 -0.38 -12.70
N VAL A 287 -7.88 -0.62 -13.48
CA VAL A 287 -6.52 -0.77 -12.92
C VAL A 287 -6.03 0.50 -12.25
N PHE A 288 -6.30 1.67 -12.84
CA PHE A 288 -5.91 2.95 -12.24
C PHE A 288 -6.60 3.17 -10.90
N TRP A 289 -7.93 3.02 -10.85
CA TRP A 289 -8.67 3.23 -9.61
C TRP A 289 -8.33 2.20 -8.55
N CYS A 290 -8.10 0.93 -8.91
CA CYS A 290 -7.61 -0.09 -7.96
C CYS A 290 -6.25 0.29 -7.39
N ALA A 291 -5.27 0.64 -8.24
CA ALA A 291 -3.95 1.07 -7.80
C ALA A 291 -4.02 2.32 -6.92
N TYR A 292 -4.83 3.30 -7.30
CA TYR A 292 -5.03 4.55 -6.55
C TYR A 292 -5.59 4.30 -5.15
N VAL A 293 -6.61 3.44 -5.00
CA VAL A 293 -7.22 3.20 -3.68
C VAL A 293 -6.37 2.32 -2.78
N MET A 294 -5.66 1.34 -3.33
CA MET A 294 -4.73 0.51 -2.56
C MET A 294 -3.56 1.36 -2.05
N GLU A 295 -2.98 2.19 -2.93
CA GLU A 295 -1.92 3.13 -2.54
C GLU A 295 -2.43 4.15 -1.54
N THR A 296 -3.61 4.74 -1.74
CA THR A 296 -4.18 5.69 -0.77
C THR A 296 -4.37 5.04 0.59
N GLN A 297 -4.93 3.83 0.65
CA GLN A 297 -5.15 3.13 1.91
C GLN A 297 -3.81 2.86 2.62
N ALA A 298 -2.81 2.37 1.90
CA ALA A 298 -1.49 2.10 2.46
C ALA A 298 -0.75 3.40 2.86
N ALA A 299 -0.87 4.49 2.09
CA ALA A 299 -0.30 5.79 2.42
C ALA A 299 -0.88 6.32 3.73
N VAL A 300 -2.21 6.30 3.85
CA VAL A 300 -2.94 6.73 5.05
C VAL A 300 -2.57 5.86 6.26
N MET A 301 -2.53 4.53 6.07
CA MET A 301 -2.15 3.59 7.11
C MET A 301 -0.71 3.70 7.55
N LEU A 302 0.19 4.16 6.69
CA LEU A 302 1.62 4.29 7.00
C LEU A 302 2.04 5.75 7.25
N GLY A 303 1.09 6.70 7.21
CA GLY A 303 1.35 8.12 7.45
C GLY A 303 2.27 8.71 6.38
N ARG A 304 2.26 8.12 5.18
CA ARG A 304 3.13 8.49 4.07
C ARG A 304 2.42 9.48 3.15
N PRO A 305 3.18 10.36 2.46
CA PRO A 305 2.62 11.15 1.38
C PRO A 305 2.05 10.24 0.29
N GLN A 306 0.92 10.67 -0.28
CA GLN A 306 0.30 9.98 -1.40
C GLN A 306 1.12 10.16 -2.68
N CYS A 307 1.14 9.13 -3.54
CA CYS A 307 1.96 9.12 -4.75
C CYS A 307 1.48 10.12 -5.81
N ILE A 308 0.18 10.38 -5.89
CA ILE A 308 -0.41 11.38 -6.80
C ILE A 308 -1.39 12.27 -6.03
N PRO A 309 -1.27 13.61 -6.12
CA PRO A 309 -2.27 14.50 -5.57
C PRO A 309 -3.64 14.28 -6.23
N TYR A 310 -4.72 14.31 -5.44
CA TYR A 310 -6.09 14.12 -5.96
C TYR A 310 -6.47 15.13 -7.06
N GLN A 311 -5.79 16.29 -7.11
CA GLN A 311 -6.00 17.37 -8.08
C GLN A 311 -5.46 17.02 -9.48
N ASP A 312 -4.51 16.09 -9.55
CA ASP A 312 -3.89 15.66 -10.82
C ASP A 312 -4.65 14.52 -11.50
N VAL A 313 -5.74 14.05 -10.89
CA VAL A 313 -6.57 12.94 -11.37
C VAL A 313 -7.84 13.47 -12.04
N ASP A 314 -7.93 13.34 -13.36
CA ASP A 314 -9.14 13.61 -14.16
C ASP A 314 -9.70 12.35 -14.86
N ALA A 315 -9.23 11.16 -14.48
CA ALA A 315 -9.79 9.88 -14.90
C ALA A 315 -11.25 9.73 -14.45
N GLU A 316 -12.10 9.21 -15.34
CA GLU A 316 -13.48 8.85 -15.01
C GLU A 316 -13.52 7.57 -14.16
N TYR A 317 -14.52 7.43 -13.29
CA TYR A 317 -14.82 6.12 -12.68
C TYR A 317 -15.21 5.09 -13.77
N PRO A 318 -14.98 3.79 -13.54
CA PRO A 318 -15.50 2.74 -14.42
C PRO A 318 -17.02 2.80 -14.53
N MET A 319 -17.55 2.27 -15.62
CA MET A 319 -19.00 2.18 -15.82
C MET A 319 -19.62 1.20 -14.82
N ASP A 320 -20.73 1.62 -14.21
CA ASP A 320 -21.52 0.79 -13.29
C ASP A 320 -22.44 -0.15 -14.10
N VAL A 321 -21.82 -1.19 -14.69
CA VAL A 321 -22.45 -2.24 -15.51
C VAL A 321 -21.81 -3.60 -15.18
N ASN A 322 -22.53 -4.70 -15.41
CA ASN A 322 -21.99 -6.04 -15.19
C ASN A 322 -20.87 -6.39 -16.19
N ASP A 323 -19.85 -7.14 -15.77
CA ASP A 323 -18.73 -7.54 -16.65
C ASP A 323 -19.20 -8.31 -17.88
N LEU A 324 -20.22 -9.17 -17.74
CA LEU A 324 -20.81 -9.91 -18.87
C LEU A 324 -21.31 -9.01 -20.01
N SER A 325 -21.59 -7.75 -19.70
CA SER A 325 -22.11 -6.76 -20.64
C SER A 325 -21.02 -5.97 -21.35
N ILE A 326 -19.74 -6.20 -21.03
CA ILE A 326 -18.59 -5.49 -21.60
C ILE A 326 -17.80 -6.44 -22.50
N THR A 327 -17.64 -6.08 -23.77
CA THR A 327 -16.81 -6.83 -24.72
C THR A 327 -15.90 -5.90 -25.53
N ASP A 328 -15.02 -6.50 -26.33
CA ASP A 328 -14.10 -5.80 -27.23
C ASP A 328 -14.80 -5.07 -28.38
N ILE A 329 -16.05 -5.46 -28.68
CA ILE A 329 -16.87 -4.87 -29.73
C ILE A 329 -17.90 -3.86 -29.21
N GLY A 330 -18.20 -3.84 -27.90
CA GLY A 330 -19.19 -2.90 -27.35
C GLY A 330 -19.61 -3.18 -25.91
N ILE A 331 -20.48 -2.30 -25.39
CA ILE A 331 -21.11 -2.40 -24.08
C ILE A 331 -22.63 -2.49 -24.29
N TYR A 332 -23.26 -3.53 -23.74
CA TYR A 332 -24.62 -3.95 -24.11
C TYR A 332 -25.67 -3.80 -23.00
N ASP A 333 -25.39 -3.03 -21.95
CA ASP A 333 -26.27 -2.86 -20.79
C ASP A 333 -26.46 -1.38 -20.45
N THR A 334 -27.55 -1.08 -19.76
CA THR A 334 -27.87 0.27 -19.30
C THR A 334 -27.04 0.61 -18.07
N LEU A 335 -26.39 1.77 -18.10
CA LEU A 335 -25.69 2.32 -16.94
C LEU A 335 -26.64 2.46 -15.75
N ARG A 336 -26.19 2.00 -14.58
CA ARG A 336 -26.89 2.27 -13.32
C ARG A 336 -26.97 3.79 -13.09
N GLY A 337 -28.19 4.31 -12.90
CA GLY A 337 -28.45 5.74 -12.84
C GLY A 337 -28.86 6.24 -11.45
N SER A 338 -29.34 5.36 -10.57
CA SER A 338 -29.84 5.73 -9.25
C SER A 338 -29.51 4.71 -8.15
N PRO A 339 -29.50 5.13 -6.87
CA PRO A 339 -29.33 4.22 -5.73
C PRO A 339 -30.36 3.09 -5.65
N GLY A 340 -31.56 3.31 -6.19
CA GLY A 340 -32.67 2.34 -6.19
C GLY A 340 -32.57 1.26 -7.28
N ASP A 341 -31.70 1.46 -8.28
CA ASP A 341 -31.44 0.45 -9.30
C ASP A 341 -30.60 -0.70 -8.71
N PRO A 342 -30.80 -1.95 -9.18
CA PRO A 342 -30.03 -3.10 -8.70
C PRO A 342 -28.51 -2.87 -8.82
N PRO A 343 -27.72 -3.23 -7.80
CA PRO A 343 -26.27 -3.13 -7.88
C PRO A 343 -25.71 -4.09 -8.94
N THR A 344 -24.62 -3.67 -9.57
CA THR A 344 -23.82 -4.49 -10.49
C THR A 344 -22.60 -5.05 -9.75
N ASN A 345 -21.82 -5.90 -10.42
CA ASN A 345 -20.52 -6.35 -9.90
C ASN A 345 -19.51 -5.20 -9.70
N MET A 346 -19.71 -4.03 -10.31
CA MET A 346 -18.83 -2.86 -10.23
C MET A 346 -19.26 -1.84 -9.17
N THR A 347 -20.53 -1.84 -8.76
CA THR A 347 -21.11 -0.84 -7.84
C THR A 347 -20.29 -0.73 -6.54
N GLY A 348 -19.94 -1.86 -5.92
CA GLY A 348 -19.14 -1.88 -4.68
C GLY A 348 -17.79 -1.17 -4.83
N ALA A 349 -17.05 -1.50 -5.89
CA ALA A 349 -15.75 -0.91 -6.17
C ALA A 349 -15.85 0.60 -6.45
N ILE A 350 -16.88 1.06 -7.19
CA ILE A 350 -17.12 2.50 -7.40
C ILE A 350 -17.33 3.22 -6.07
N HIS A 351 -18.10 2.63 -5.15
CA HIS A 351 -18.25 3.19 -3.80
C HIS A 351 -16.93 3.25 -3.04
N THR A 352 -16.09 2.22 -3.14
CA THR A 352 -14.71 2.23 -2.59
C THR A 352 -13.87 3.34 -3.19
N PHE A 353 -13.90 3.53 -4.52
CA PHE A 353 -13.14 4.57 -5.20
C PHE A 353 -13.57 5.97 -4.76
N LYS A 354 -14.87 6.20 -4.56
CA LYS A 354 -15.40 7.47 -4.06
C LYS A 354 -14.94 7.78 -2.64
N ILE A 355 -15.11 6.86 -1.68
CA ILE A 355 -14.75 7.13 -0.27
C ILE A 355 -13.24 7.28 -0.09
N ARG A 356 -12.43 6.50 -0.83
CA ARG A 356 -10.97 6.61 -0.79
C ARG A 356 -10.47 7.92 -1.40
N ARG A 357 -11.17 8.47 -2.39
CA ARG A 357 -10.89 9.81 -2.90
C ARG A 357 -11.19 10.90 -1.86
N ILE A 358 -12.26 10.76 -1.08
CA ILE A 358 -12.55 11.65 0.06
C ILE A 358 -11.44 11.53 1.11
N LEU A 359 -11.03 10.31 1.46
CA LEU A 359 -9.95 10.04 2.41
C LEU A 359 -8.60 10.66 1.97
N SER A 360 -8.26 10.53 0.69
CA SER A 360 -7.09 11.21 0.10
C SER A 360 -7.14 12.73 0.28
N ARG A 361 -8.31 13.35 0.06
CA ARG A 361 -8.49 14.79 0.24
C ARG A 361 -8.35 15.20 1.70
N ILE A 362 -8.92 14.42 2.64
CA ILE A 362 -8.74 14.61 4.08
C ILE A 362 -7.24 14.65 4.41
N HIS A 363 -6.48 13.65 3.98
CA HIS A 363 -5.04 13.56 4.25
C HIS A 363 -4.24 14.70 3.61
N SER A 364 -4.48 14.98 2.34
CA SER A 364 -3.79 16.06 1.62
C SER A 364 -4.05 17.46 2.21
N SER A 365 -5.21 17.67 2.85
CA SER A 365 -5.63 18.99 3.34
C SER A 365 -5.49 19.20 4.84
N LEU A 366 -5.69 18.16 5.66
CA LEU A 366 -5.68 18.28 7.13
C LEU A 366 -4.38 17.78 7.77
N TYR A 367 -3.58 16.99 7.05
CA TYR A 367 -2.35 16.37 7.56
C TYR A 367 -1.09 16.85 6.85
N SER A 368 -1.21 17.85 5.97
CA SER A 368 -0.06 18.44 5.30
C SER A 368 0.71 19.36 6.27
N ASN A 369 2.02 19.10 6.40
CA ASN A 369 2.93 19.90 7.25
C ASN A 369 3.28 21.28 6.67
N VAL A 370 2.71 21.66 5.52
CA VAL A 370 2.96 22.96 4.90
C VAL A 370 2.01 24.01 5.50
N PRO A 371 2.53 25.03 6.22
CA PRO A 371 1.67 26.03 6.86
C PRO A 371 0.87 26.81 5.82
N CYS A 372 -0.45 26.75 5.89
CA CYS A 372 -1.32 27.63 5.11
C CYS A 372 -1.34 29.03 5.76
N CYS A 373 -1.23 30.11 4.96
CA CYS A 373 -1.13 31.49 5.47
C CYS A 373 -2.29 31.86 6.41
N SER A 374 -1.95 32.14 7.68
CA SER A 374 -2.53 32.97 8.78
C SER A 374 -4.00 33.47 8.80
N SER A 375 -4.90 33.02 7.92
CA SER A 375 -6.36 33.20 7.99
C SER A 375 -7.06 31.87 8.32
N ALA A 376 -6.36 31.01 9.09
CA ALA A 376 -6.44 29.56 8.94
C ALA A 376 -7.62 28.88 9.66
N GLU A 377 -8.04 29.33 10.85
CA GLU A 377 -8.97 28.56 11.70
C GLU A 377 -10.39 28.48 11.13
N HIS A 378 -11.00 29.62 10.78
CA HIS A 378 -12.37 29.62 10.24
C HIS A 378 -12.46 28.98 8.84
N MET A 379 -11.36 29.03 8.08
CA MET A 379 -11.25 28.33 6.80
C MET A 379 -11.07 26.82 7.00
N HIS A 380 -10.34 26.40 8.03
CA HIS A 380 -10.17 24.99 8.41
C HIS A 380 -11.49 24.37 8.86
N GLU A 381 -12.25 25.03 9.75
CA GLU A 381 -13.54 24.52 10.22
C GLU A 381 -14.55 24.36 9.08
N LYS A 382 -14.66 25.37 8.20
CA LYS A 382 -15.51 25.28 7.00
C LYS A 382 -15.09 24.14 6.08
N HIS A 383 -13.79 23.91 5.93
CA HIS A 383 -13.26 22.83 5.10
C HIS A 383 -13.58 21.45 5.70
N VAL A 384 -13.45 21.29 7.02
CA VAL A 384 -13.89 20.08 7.74
C VAL A 384 -15.38 19.84 7.56
N GLN A 385 -16.22 20.87 7.70
CA GLN A 385 -17.67 20.77 7.50
C GLN A 385 -18.02 20.36 6.06
N HIS A 386 -17.30 20.89 5.07
CA HIS A 386 -17.47 20.51 3.68
C HIS A 386 -17.12 19.03 3.44
N LEU A 387 -15.97 18.58 3.95
CA LEU A 387 -15.59 17.17 3.88
C LEU A 387 -16.59 16.27 4.61
N ARG A 388 -17.13 16.69 5.76
CA ARG A 388 -18.20 15.97 6.46
C ARG A 388 -19.43 15.81 5.59
N ALA A 389 -19.89 16.88 4.94
CA ALA A 389 -21.05 16.84 4.05
C ALA A 389 -20.84 15.88 2.85
N GLU A 390 -19.62 15.79 2.33
CA GLU A 390 -19.29 14.83 1.27
C GLU A 390 -19.36 13.38 1.76
N ILE A 391 -18.91 13.10 2.99
CA ILE A 391 -19.03 11.77 3.58
C ILE A 391 -20.50 11.38 3.77
N GLU A 392 -21.35 12.31 4.23
CA GLU A 392 -22.79 12.08 4.35
C GLU A 392 -23.45 11.86 2.98
N SER A 393 -23.05 12.63 1.95
CA SER A 393 -23.52 12.44 0.58
C SER A 393 -23.13 11.06 0.04
N TRP A 394 -21.89 10.63 0.28
CA TRP A 394 -21.45 9.28 -0.10
C TRP A 394 -22.27 8.20 0.61
N ARG A 395 -22.57 8.39 1.90
CA ARG A 395 -23.40 7.44 2.68
C ARG A 395 -24.82 7.36 2.14
N ALA A 396 -25.40 8.48 1.70
CA ALA A 396 -26.74 8.51 1.12
C ALA A 396 -26.84 7.78 -0.23
N GLU A 397 -25.73 7.57 -0.93
CA GLU A 397 -25.68 6.84 -2.21
C GLU A 397 -25.56 5.32 -2.05
N ILE A 398 -25.36 4.80 -0.84
CA ILE A 398 -25.17 3.36 -0.60
C ILE A 398 -26.37 2.56 -1.15
N PRO A 399 -26.14 1.50 -1.95
CA PRO A 399 -27.23 0.70 -2.53
C PRO A 399 -28.10 0.04 -1.46
N SER A 400 -29.42 -0.03 -1.70
CA SER A 400 -30.37 -0.62 -0.74
C SER A 400 -30.25 -2.15 -0.61
N THR A 401 -29.62 -2.81 -1.59
CA THR A 401 -29.34 -4.24 -1.59
C THR A 401 -27.86 -4.45 -1.88
N THR A 402 -27.25 -5.42 -1.22
CA THR A 402 -25.87 -5.82 -1.53
C THR A 402 -25.84 -6.81 -2.69
N PRO A 403 -24.88 -6.70 -3.62
CA PRO A 403 -24.81 -7.54 -4.81
C PRO A 403 -24.41 -9.01 -4.55
N CYS A 404 -23.92 -9.37 -3.35
CA CYS A 404 -23.37 -10.71 -3.13
C CYS A 404 -24.47 -11.80 -3.03
N THR A 405 -24.43 -12.76 -3.94
CA THR A 405 -25.29 -13.96 -3.97
C THR A 405 -24.69 -15.19 -3.27
N GLY A 406 -23.42 -15.10 -2.82
CA GLY A 406 -22.64 -16.21 -2.25
C GLY A 406 -22.33 -16.07 -0.75
N GLN A 407 -21.53 -17.00 -0.22
CA GLN A 407 -21.01 -16.89 1.15
C GLN A 407 -19.98 -15.75 1.22
N ALA A 408 -20.21 -14.76 2.08
CA ALA A 408 -19.25 -13.70 2.32
C ALA A 408 -18.03 -14.23 3.09
N LEU A 409 -16.89 -14.31 2.40
CA LEU A 409 -15.57 -14.70 2.90
C LEU A 409 -14.66 -13.48 3.15
N SER A 410 -15.14 -12.29 2.79
CA SER A 410 -14.50 -11.02 3.06
C SER A 410 -15.52 -10.01 3.55
N LEU A 411 -15.05 -9.07 4.37
CA LEU A 411 -15.84 -7.92 4.81
C LEU A 411 -16.41 -7.14 3.63
N PHE A 412 -15.64 -7.03 2.53
CA PHE A 412 -16.02 -6.33 1.30
C PHE A 412 -17.27 -6.91 0.62
N ALA A 413 -17.61 -8.16 0.91
CA ALA A 413 -18.81 -8.81 0.41
C ALA A 413 -20.04 -8.60 1.33
N THR A 414 -19.92 -7.78 2.39
CA THR A 414 -20.99 -7.56 3.38
C THR A 414 -21.43 -6.09 3.44
N PRO A 415 -22.71 -5.82 3.80
CA PRO A 415 -23.17 -4.44 4.00
C PRO A 415 -22.38 -3.68 5.07
N ASP A 416 -21.88 -4.40 6.07
CA ASP A 416 -21.09 -3.84 7.19
C ASP A 416 -19.85 -3.08 6.72
N TRP A 417 -19.31 -3.39 5.54
CA TRP A 417 -18.16 -2.66 5.00
C TRP A 417 -18.47 -1.18 4.81
N PHE A 418 -19.66 -0.82 4.32
CA PHE A 418 -20.00 0.58 4.08
C PHE A 418 -20.06 1.39 5.38
N ASP A 419 -20.68 0.84 6.42
CA ASP A 419 -20.76 1.48 7.72
C ASP A 419 -19.37 1.61 8.37
N MET A 420 -18.52 0.58 8.21
CA MET A 420 -17.17 0.62 8.75
C MET A 420 -16.28 1.65 8.04
N GLU A 421 -16.35 1.75 6.72
CA GLU A 421 -15.60 2.77 5.95
C GLU A 421 -16.09 4.19 6.24
N TYR A 422 -17.41 4.35 6.43
CA TYR A 422 -17.96 5.61 6.90
C TYR A 422 -17.31 5.99 8.24
N ASP A 423 -17.36 5.09 9.23
CA ASP A 423 -16.84 5.35 10.57
C ASP A 423 -15.32 5.58 10.55
N TYR A 424 -14.58 4.80 9.78
CA TYR A 424 -13.13 4.98 9.60
C TYR A 424 -12.79 6.34 9.01
N THR A 425 -13.56 6.80 8.01
CA THR A 425 -13.36 8.11 7.39
C THR A 425 -13.72 9.24 8.37
N ILE A 426 -14.73 9.06 9.23
CA ILE A 426 -15.03 10.01 10.32
C ILE A 426 -13.86 10.12 11.30
N LEU A 427 -13.26 9.00 11.70
CA LEU A 427 -12.09 9.04 12.59
C LEU A 427 -10.95 9.84 11.97
N HIS A 428 -10.66 9.64 10.67
CA HIS A 428 -9.62 10.40 9.97
C HIS A 428 -9.96 11.88 9.78
N LEU A 429 -11.23 12.23 9.59
CA LEU A 429 -11.66 13.63 9.45
C LEU A 429 -11.39 14.44 10.72
N TYR A 430 -11.69 13.87 11.88
CA TYR A 430 -11.66 14.58 13.16
C TYR A 430 -10.41 14.34 13.99
N ARG A 431 -9.55 13.40 13.59
CA ARG A 431 -8.35 13.04 14.35
C ARG A 431 -7.43 14.24 14.62
N SER A 432 -7.22 15.13 13.66
CA SER A 432 -6.36 16.32 13.89
C SER A 432 -6.91 17.22 15.02
N GLN A 433 -8.23 17.38 15.11
CA GLN A 433 -8.89 18.20 16.13
C GLN A 433 -8.84 17.57 17.53
N ILE A 434 -8.92 16.24 17.64
CA ILE A 434 -8.88 15.58 18.96
C ILE A 434 -7.46 15.40 19.52
N ILE A 435 -6.42 15.45 18.66
CA ILE A 435 -5.01 15.36 19.07
C ILE A 435 -4.45 16.74 19.41
N ASP A 436 -4.86 17.79 18.69
CA ASP A 436 -4.35 19.14 18.91
C ASP A 436 -4.86 19.74 20.23
N ARG A 437 -4.02 19.66 21.26
CA ARG A 437 -4.27 20.19 22.61
C ARG A 437 -4.36 21.71 22.67
N GLN A 438 -3.98 22.44 21.61
CA GLN A 438 -3.95 23.91 21.62
C GLN A 438 -5.30 24.52 21.26
N SER A 439 -6.17 23.78 20.55
CA SER A 439 -7.49 24.24 20.14
C SER A 439 -8.61 23.67 21.02
N ALA A 440 -9.61 24.50 21.35
CA ALA A 440 -10.78 24.05 22.10
C ALA A 440 -11.71 23.24 21.19
N THR A 441 -11.55 21.92 21.19
CA THR A 441 -12.37 21.00 20.41
C THR A 441 -13.74 20.79 21.05
N ALA A 442 -14.80 20.90 20.25
CA ALA A 442 -16.17 20.73 20.73
C ALA A 442 -16.45 19.29 21.20
N ASP A 443 -17.19 19.13 22.30
CA ASP A 443 -17.56 17.81 22.84
C ASP A 443 -18.29 16.92 21.82
N SER A 444 -19.05 17.52 20.90
CA SER A 444 -19.71 16.77 19.81
C SER A 444 -18.73 16.01 18.93
N VAL A 445 -17.52 16.53 18.70
CA VAL A 445 -16.48 15.89 17.89
C VAL A 445 -15.94 14.66 18.61
N PHE A 446 -15.66 14.76 19.91
CA PHE A 446 -15.26 13.61 20.73
C PHE A 446 -16.34 12.53 20.75
N LEU A 447 -17.61 12.91 20.88
CA LEU A 447 -18.72 11.96 20.86
C LEU A 447 -18.92 11.27 19.51
N ASP A 448 -18.73 11.99 18.40
CA ASP A 448 -18.77 11.41 17.06
C ASP A 448 -17.64 10.38 16.87
N CYS A 449 -16.40 10.75 17.23
CA CYS A 449 -15.26 9.85 17.19
C CYS A 449 -15.45 8.61 18.07
N LEU A 450 -15.95 8.81 19.29
CA LEU A 450 -16.20 7.73 20.24
C LEU A 450 -17.23 6.72 19.70
N ARG A 451 -18.35 7.19 19.15
CA ARG A 451 -19.39 6.33 18.54
C ARG A 451 -18.90 5.63 17.26
N ALA A 452 -18.11 6.31 16.44
CA ALA A 452 -17.53 5.71 15.24
C ALA A 452 -16.53 4.60 15.62
N ALA A 453 -15.65 4.86 16.58
CA ALA A 453 -14.69 3.89 17.08
C ALA A 453 -15.37 2.66 17.73
N GLU A 454 -16.39 2.88 18.56
CA GLU A 454 -17.20 1.81 19.15
C GLU A 454 -17.82 0.90 18.09
N ARG A 455 -18.44 1.49 17.06
CA ARG A 455 -19.07 0.75 15.95
C ARG A 455 -18.06 -0.06 15.13
N ILE A 456 -16.84 0.45 14.93
CA ILE A 456 -15.75 -0.28 14.28
C ILE A 456 -15.36 -1.52 15.11
N CYS A 457 -15.12 -1.35 16.42
CA CYS A 457 -14.76 -2.46 17.31
C CYS A 457 -15.82 -3.57 17.30
N HIS A 458 -17.10 -3.21 17.44
CA HIS A 458 -18.21 -4.17 17.40
C HIS A 458 -18.36 -4.85 16.03
N SER A 459 -18.18 -4.11 14.94
CA SER A 459 -18.30 -4.65 13.58
C SER A 459 -17.19 -5.66 13.31
N TYR A 460 -15.95 -5.35 13.66
CA TYR A 460 -14.83 -6.30 13.54
C TYR A 460 -15.04 -7.54 14.42
N ARG A 461 -15.51 -7.37 15.64
CA ARG A 461 -15.86 -8.48 16.54
C ARG A 461 -16.94 -9.40 15.96
N ARG A 462 -17.98 -8.83 15.34
CA ARG A 462 -19.07 -9.58 14.70
C ARG A 462 -18.60 -10.33 13.45
N GLN A 463 -17.63 -9.78 12.73
CA GLN A 463 -17.15 -10.34 11.47
C GLN A 463 -16.13 -11.45 11.73
N TYR A 464 -15.19 -11.25 12.65
CA TYR A 464 -14.16 -12.24 12.95
C TYR A 464 -14.61 -13.35 13.89
N LEU A 465 -15.64 -13.12 14.71
CA LEU A 465 -16.17 -14.19 15.56
C LEU A 465 -17.34 -14.92 14.89
N GLY A 466 -17.11 -16.17 14.51
CA GLY A 466 -18.13 -17.06 13.96
C GLY A 466 -18.25 -17.06 12.44
N LYS A 467 -17.39 -16.33 11.71
CA LYS A 467 -17.31 -16.40 10.24
C LYS A 467 -15.85 -16.53 9.76
N PRO A 468 -15.60 -17.20 8.62
CA PRO A 468 -14.26 -17.37 8.05
C PRO A 468 -13.83 -16.13 7.25
N THR A 469 -13.96 -14.91 7.80
CA THR A 469 -13.47 -13.72 7.10
C THR A 469 -11.95 -13.67 7.17
N SER A 470 -11.31 -13.56 6.00
CA SER A 470 -9.86 -13.45 5.91
C SER A 470 -9.35 -12.15 6.56
N TYR A 471 -8.38 -12.28 7.49
CA TYR A 471 -7.69 -11.15 8.10
C TYR A 471 -6.88 -10.38 7.07
N THR A 472 -6.70 -9.06 7.27
CA THR A 472 -5.77 -8.23 6.49
C THR A 472 -4.92 -7.39 7.43
N TRP A 473 -3.71 -7.03 7.00
CA TRP A 473 -2.90 -6.03 7.69
C TRP A 473 -3.66 -4.71 7.86
N ALA A 474 -4.42 -4.31 6.84
CA ALA A 474 -5.32 -3.18 6.90
C ALA A 474 -6.28 -3.25 8.10
N ALA A 475 -6.98 -4.36 8.27
CA ALA A 475 -7.94 -4.53 9.36
C ALA A 475 -7.32 -4.40 10.76
N LEU A 476 -6.08 -4.89 10.94
CA LEU A 476 -5.33 -4.72 12.19
C LEU A 476 -5.13 -3.23 12.53
N HIS A 477 -4.62 -2.46 11.57
CA HIS A 477 -4.38 -1.03 11.77
C HIS A 477 -5.68 -0.23 11.98
N GLU A 478 -6.74 -0.53 11.24
CA GLU A 478 -8.04 0.15 11.40
C GLU A 478 -8.64 -0.12 12.78
N LEU A 479 -8.62 -1.38 13.23
CA LEU A 479 -9.12 -1.75 14.55
C LEU A 479 -8.30 -1.09 15.66
N PHE A 480 -6.97 -1.14 15.58
CA PHE A 480 -6.10 -0.53 16.57
C PHE A 480 -6.30 1.00 16.62
N LEU A 481 -6.46 1.65 15.47
CA LEU A 481 -6.80 3.07 15.39
C LEU A 481 -8.12 3.38 16.11
N ALA A 482 -9.16 2.62 15.82
CA ALA A 482 -10.46 2.79 16.45
C ALA A 482 -10.35 2.61 17.96
N GLY A 483 -9.69 1.55 18.41
CA GLY A 483 -9.41 1.29 19.83
C GLY A 483 -8.71 2.47 20.51
N LEU A 484 -7.59 2.94 19.98
CA LEU A 484 -6.88 4.08 20.56
C LEU A 484 -7.72 5.36 20.56
N THR A 485 -8.47 5.62 19.49
CA THR A 485 -9.35 6.80 19.41
C THR A 485 -10.46 6.73 20.45
N TYR A 486 -11.02 5.54 20.69
CA TYR A 486 -12.02 5.31 21.73
C TYR A 486 -11.48 5.65 23.13
N LEU A 487 -10.31 5.09 23.48
CA LEU A 487 -9.66 5.35 24.77
C LEU A 487 -9.31 6.85 24.93
N HIS A 488 -8.73 7.46 23.88
CA HIS A 488 -8.35 8.88 23.88
C HIS A 488 -9.54 9.80 24.14
N CYS A 489 -10.69 9.55 23.50
CA CYS A 489 -11.90 10.33 23.72
C CYS A 489 -12.38 10.23 25.17
N LEU A 490 -12.30 9.05 25.80
CA LEU A 490 -12.65 8.85 27.20
C LEU A 490 -11.67 9.52 28.17
N TRP A 491 -10.39 9.60 27.83
CA TRP A 491 -9.37 10.24 28.68
C TRP A 491 -9.43 11.75 28.58
N THR A 492 -9.76 12.28 27.41
CA THR A 492 -9.72 13.72 27.13
C THR A 492 -11.04 14.42 27.45
N SER A 493 -12.19 13.87 27.05
CA SER A 493 -13.49 14.55 27.18
C SER A 493 -14.26 14.10 28.43
N PRO A 494 -14.58 15.02 29.37
CA PRO A 494 -15.49 14.72 30.48
C PRO A 494 -16.90 14.34 30.01
N ALA A 495 -17.41 14.98 28.95
CA ALA A 495 -18.74 14.71 28.39
C ALA A 495 -18.84 13.27 27.85
N ALA A 496 -17.78 12.78 27.21
CA ALA A 496 -17.69 11.37 26.78
C ALA A 496 -17.83 10.42 27.98
N ARG A 497 -17.10 10.69 29.07
CA ARG A 497 -17.20 9.90 30.31
C ARG A 497 -18.60 9.98 30.93
N GLU A 498 -19.27 11.12 30.87
CA GLU A 498 -20.62 11.26 31.43
C GLU A 498 -21.66 10.37 30.73
N ILE A 499 -21.55 10.23 29.41
CA ILE A 499 -22.50 9.48 28.59
C ILE A 499 -22.25 7.97 28.67
N TYR A 500 -20.98 7.54 28.65
CA TYR A 500 -20.62 6.12 28.57
C TYR A 500 -20.47 5.49 29.95
N ARG A 501 -21.17 4.37 30.17
CA ARG A 501 -21.08 3.62 31.43
C ARG A 501 -19.93 2.62 31.40
N GLN A 502 -19.39 2.28 32.57
CA GLN A 502 -18.29 1.33 32.72
C GLN A 502 -18.56 -0.02 32.04
N GLY A 503 -19.78 -0.57 32.14
CA GLY A 503 -20.15 -1.80 31.44
C GLY A 503 -20.09 -1.71 29.91
N GLN A 504 -20.44 -0.55 29.32
CA GLN A 504 -20.32 -0.33 27.87
C GLN A 504 -18.85 -0.23 27.46
N VAL A 505 -18.06 0.56 28.20
CA VAL A 505 -16.61 0.69 27.97
C VAL A 505 -15.92 -0.67 28.05
N SER A 506 -16.24 -1.47 29.06
CA SER A 506 -15.73 -2.85 29.21
C SER A 506 -16.08 -3.72 28.02
N SER A 507 -17.33 -3.67 27.54
CA SER A 507 -17.76 -4.43 26.36
C SER A 507 -16.98 -4.04 25.10
N THR A 508 -16.84 -2.74 24.82
CA THR A 508 -16.12 -2.26 23.62
C THR A 508 -14.64 -2.60 23.67
N CYS A 509 -13.99 -2.43 24.82
CA CYS A 509 -12.59 -2.82 25.02
C CYS A 509 -12.41 -4.32 24.82
N THR A 510 -13.30 -5.14 25.39
CA THR A 510 -13.27 -6.60 25.24
C THR A 510 -13.40 -7.02 23.78
N ASP A 511 -14.31 -6.40 23.03
CA ASP A 511 -14.51 -6.68 21.62
C ASP A 511 -13.27 -6.39 20.78
N CYS A 512 -12.61 -5.26 21.04
CA CYS A 512 -11.35 -4.90 20.38
C CYS A 512 -10.22 -5.88 20.76
N THR A 513 -10.05 -6.18 22.05
CA THR A 513 -9.02 -7.11 22.53
C THR A 513 -9.19 -8.52 21.95
N ILE A 514 -10.42 -9.05 21.90
CA ILE A 514 -10.67 -10.39 21.33
C ILE A 514 -10.19 -10.47 19.88
N VAL A 515 -10.48 -9.45 19.06
CA VAL A 515 -10.07 -9.47 17.65
C VAL A 515 -8.55 -9.32 17.51
N LEU A 516 -7.91 -8.47 18.32
CA LEU A 516 -6.44 -8.35 18.34
C LEU A 516 -5.77 -9.67 18.78
N VAL A 517 -6.34 -10.39 19.75
CA VAL A 517 -5.87 -11.73 20.15
C VAL A 517 -5.96 -12.70 18.97
N LEU A 518 -7.10 -12.76 18.28
CA LEU A 518 -7.29 -13.64 17.11
C LEU A 518 -6.31 -13.32 15.97
N MET A 519 -5.99 -12.04 15.76
CA MET A 519 -4.98 -11.63 14.78
C MET A 519 -3.57 -12.03 15.22
N ALA A 520 -3.23 -11.84 16.50
CA ALA A 520 -1.92 -12.19 17.06
C ALA A 520 -1.67 -13.70 17.11
N GLU A 521 -2.71 -14.54 17.24
CA GLU A 521 -2.56 -16.00 17.13
C GLU A 521 -2.15 -16.46 15.72
N ARG A 522 -2.44 -15.65 14.69
CA ARG A 522 -2.15 -15.98 13.29
C ARG A 522 -0.90 -15.27 12.78
N TRP A 523 -0.63 -14.06 13.27
CA TRP A 523 0.52 -13.23 12.90
C TRP A 523 1.21 -12.74 14.16
N ASP A 524 2.37 -13.32 14.47
CA ASP A 524 3.13 -12.98 15.68
C ASP A 524 3.46 -11.48 15.75
N THR A 525 3.65 -10.83 14.60
CA THR A 525 3.89 -9.38 14.47
C THR A 525 2.70 -8.50 14.91
N ALA A 526 1.50 -9.07 15.08
CA ALA A 526 0.35 -8.37 15.63
C ALA A 526 0.30 -8.40 17.18
N ALA A 527 1.13 -9.23 17.84
CA ALA A 527 1.15 -9.35 19.29
C ALA A 527 1.42 -8.01 20.03
N PRO A 528 2.37 -7.16 19.58
CA PRO A 528 2.60 -5.87 20.23
C PRO A 528 1.36 -4.94 20.21
N TYR A 529 0.54 -4.98 19.16
CA TYR A 529 -0.71 -4.19 19.07
C TYR A 529 -1.72 -4.62 20.14
N ARG A 530 -1.87 -5.94 20.34
CA ARG A 530 -2.71 -6.52 21.40
C ARG A 530 -2.23 -6.05 22.78
N ASP A 531 -0.94 -6.20 23.05
CA ASP A 531 -0.36 -5.99 24.38
C ASP A 531 -0.43 -4.53 24.83
N ILE A 532 -0.14 -3.59 23.91
CA ILE A 532 -0.34 -2.16 24.15
C ILE A 532 -1.81 -1.83 24.42
N PHE A 533 -2.71 -2.31 23.56
CA PHE A 533 -4.12 -1.98 23.69
C PHE A 533 -4.70 -2.52 25.01
N GLU A 534 -4.38 -3.75 25.38
CA GLU A 534 -4.83 -4.37 26.63
C GLU A 534 -4.36 -3.58 27.85
N THR A 535 -3.10 -3.14 27.86
CA THR A 535 -2.54 -2.32 28.94
C THR A 535 -3.29 -1.00 29.09
N LEU A 536 -3.52 -0.28 27.97
CA LEU A 536 -4.24 0.99 27.96
C LEU A 536 -5.73 0.83 28.31
N ALA A 537 -6.37 -0.24 27.82
CA ALA A 537 -7.76 -0.55 28.10
C ALA A 537 -7.97 -0.84 29.59
N ASN A 538 -7.10 -1.64 30.21
CA ASN A 538 -7.16 -1.94 31.65
C ASN A 538 -7.06 -0.68 32.49
N ARG A 539 -6.14 0.24 32.17
CA ARG A 539 -6.03 1.54 32.84
C ARG A 539 -7.30 2.38 32.70
N THR A 540 -7.87 2.39 31.49
CA THR A 540 -9.12 3.11 31.21
C THR A 540 -10.28 2.57 32.05
N LEU A 541 -10.37 1.25 32.23
CA LEU A 541 -11.41 0.63 33.06
C LEU A 541 -11.25 1.02 34.53
N THR A 542 -10.03 1.00 35.08
CA THR A 542 -9.77 1.47 36.45
C THR A 542 -10.17 2.93 36.64
N MET A 543 -9.85 3.80 35.68
CA MET A 543 -10.26 5.22 35.70
C MET A 543 -11.80 5.36 35.73
N MET A 544 -12.53 4.52 35.01
CA MET A 544 -13.99 4.53 35.00
C MET A 544 -14.59 4.00 36.32
N ASP A 545 -13.92 3.07 36.99
CA ASP A 545 -14.32 2.52 38.29
C ASP A 545 -14.11 3.51 39.45
N ASP A 546 -12.96 4.18 39.51
CA ASP A 546 -12.66 5.18 40.55
C ASP A 546 -13.73 6.30 40.60
N ARG A 547 -14.27 6.64 39.43
CA ARG A 547 -15.40 7.57 39.28
C ARG A 547 -16.68 7.02 39.90
N ALA A 548 -17.00 5.75 39.68
CA ALA A 548 -18.21 5.13 40.20
C ALA A 548 -18.23 5.09 41.74
N GLU A 549 -17.05 5.00 42.37
CA GLU A 549 -16.88 5.02 43.82
C GLU A 549 -16.82 6.43 44.44
N GLY A 550 -16.88 7.50 43.63
CA GLY A 550 -16.81 8.88 44.12
C GLY A 550 -15.46 9.25 44.74
N ARG A 551 -14.40 8.48 44.46
CA ARG A 551 -13.04 8.82 44.89
C ARG A 551 -12.51 9.92 43.96
N PRO A 552 -11.87 10.98 44.48
CA PRO A 552 -11.08 11.86 43.62
C PRO A 552 -10.03 11.00 42.92
N ALA A 553 -9.81 11.20 41.62
CA ALA A 553 -8.75 10.54 40.88
C ALA A 553 -7.45 10.67 41.68
N ALA A 554 -6.97 9.58 42.26
CA ALA A 554 -5.79 9.60 43.10
C ALA A 554 -4.57 9.93 42.22
N PRO A 555 -3.63 10.79 42.68
CA PRO A 555 -2.35 10.92 42.00
C PRO A 555 -1.59 9.60 42.14
N SER A 556 -1.11 9.08 41.00
CA SER A 556 -0.06 8.07 40.85
C SER A 556 -0.18 6.80 41.70
N VAL A 557 -0.47 5.67 41.03
CA VAL A 557 -0.22 4.34 41.63
C VAL A 557 1.28 4.19 41.85
N SER A 558 1.64 3.78 43.06
CA SER A 558 2.97 3.48 43.60
C SER A 558 3.97 2.93 42.57
N ALA A 559 5.13 3.60 42.45
CA ALA A 559 6.26 3.35 41.55
C ALA A 559 6.98 1.98 41.67
N VAL A 560 6.34 0.94 42.18
CA VAL A 560 6.95 -0.39 42.37
C VAL A 560 6.57 -1.37 41.24
N GLN A 561 5.55 -1.06 40.43
CA GLN A 561 5.15 -1.83 39.24
C GLN A 561 5.27 -1.06 37.91
N GLY A 562 5.42 0.28 37.95
CA GLY A 562 5.55 1.15 36.76
C GLY A 562 6.79 0.88 35.92
N ASN A 563 7.96 0.70 36.54
CA ASN A 563 9.23 0.53 35.81
C ASN A 563 9.29 -0.70 34.87
N ARG A 564 8.50 -1.75 35.13
CA ARG A 564 8.52 -2.97 34.29
C ARG A 564 7.63 -2.81 33.06
N ASN A 565 6.42 -2.29 33.27
CA ASN A 565 5.47 -2.03 32.19
C ASN A 565 5.92 -0.86 31.31
N GLU A 566 6.64 0.13 31.84
CA GLU A 566 7.18 1.26 31.07
C GLU A 566 8.22 0.81 30.04
N GLY A 567 9.18 -0.01 30.45
CA GLY A 567 10.20 -0.56 29.54
C GLY A 567 9.59 -1.47 28.48
N GLU A 568 8.63 -2.32 28.87
CA GLU A 568 7.90 -3.20 27.95
C GLU A 568 7.03 -2.41 26.96
N LEU A 569 6.34 -1.35 27.41
CA LEU A 569 5.50 -0.52 26.56
C LEU A 569 6.33 0.28 25.54
N MET A 570 7.48 0.83 25.94
CA MET A 570 8.38 1.52 25.01
C MET A 570 9.02 0.55 24.01
N GLN A 571 9.29 -0.70 24.42
CA GLN A 571 9.75 -1.74 23.52
C GLN A 571 8.67 -2.09 22.49
N TRP A 572 7.42 -2.34 22.92
CA TRP A 572 6.32 -2.60 22.00
C TRP A 572 6.09 -1.43 21.04
N MET A 573 6.18 -0.18 21.51
CA MET A 573 6.07 0.99 20.62
C MET A 573 7.15 0.98 19.54
N THR A 574 8.37 0.55 19.88
CA THR A 574 9.47 0.41 18.93
C THR A 574 9.20 -0.72 17.95
N ASP A 575 8.76 -1.88 18.44
CA ASP A 575 8.45 -3.05 17.61
C ASP A 575 7.35 -2.73 16.58
N ILE A 576 6.31 -2.02 17.00
CA ILE A 576 5.22 -1.61 16.11
C ILE A 576 5.71 -0.53 15.12
N ALA A 577 6.61 0.36 15.52
CA ALA A 577 7.23 1.33 14.62
C ALA A 577 8.07 0.67 13.53
N ASP A 578 8.84 -0.36 13.86
CA ASP A 578 9.66 -1.13 12.92
C ASP A 578 8.80 -1.92 11.92
N GLU A 579 7.64 -2.42 12.35
CA GLU A 579 6.63 -3.05 11.48
C GLU A 579 5.83 -2.04 10.63
N GLY A 580 6.17 -0.75 10.74
CA GLY A 580 5.71 0.29 9.83
C GLY A 580 4.57 1.17 10.35
N MET A 581 4.55 1.52 11.64
CA MET A 581 3.52 2.43 12.11
C MET A 581 3.53 3.80 11.43
N PRO A 582 2.35 4.33 11.10
CA PRO A 582 2.18 5.69 10.65
C PRO A 582 2.52 6.72 11.73
N GLU A 583 3.17 7.82 11.33
CA GLU A 583 3.44 9.00 12.18
C GLU A 583 2.17 9.52 12.87
N GLY A 584 1.02 9.38 12.19
CA GLY A 584 -0.28 9.72 12.74
C GLY A 584 -0.55 8.99 14.06
N PHE A 585 -0.50 7.65 14.08
CA PHE A 585 -0.85 6.83 15.24
C PHE A 585 0.02 7.14 16.46
N ASN A 586 1.28 7.50 16.21
CA ASN A 586 2.21 7.95 17.23
C ASN A 586 1.65 9.12 18.05
N GLY A 587 0.88 10.04 17.45
CA GLY A 587 0.26 11.17 18.17
C GLY A 587 -0.77 10.75 19.23
N LEU A 588 -1.73 9.87 18.89
CA LEU A 588 -2.72 9.36 19.86
C LEU A 588 -2.05 8.50 20.92
N LEU A 589 -1.15 7.61 20.49
CA LEU A 589 -0.45 6.71 21.38
C LEU A 589 0.47 7.48 22.34
N THR A 590 1.23 8.46 21.84
CA THR A 590 2.06 9.34 22.66
C THR A 590 1.23 10.18 23.61
N SER A 591 0.06 10.68 23.18
CA SER A 591 -0.86 11.40 24.09
C SER A 591 -1.33 10.50 25.22
N LEU A 592 -1.83 9.30 24.89
CA LEU A 592 -2.30 8.32 25.88
C LEU A 592 -1.18 7.86 26.81
N VAL A 593 0.02 7.62 26.28
CA VAL A 593 1.18 7.21 27.08
C VAL A 593 1.66 8.36 27.97
N SER A 594 1.69 9.60 27.47
CA SER A 594 1.98 10.76 28.30
C SER A 594 0.99 10.89 29.45
N ASP A 595 -0.30 10.68 29.19
CA ASP A 595 -1.35 10.74 30.21
C ASP A 595 -1.33 9.51 31.14
N PHE A 596 -0.76 8.38 30.68
CA PHE A 596 -0.60 7.16 31.47
C PHE A 596 0.53 7.32 32.49
N LEU A 597 1.61 8.01 32.09
CA LEU A 597 2.81 8.25 32.89
C LEU A 597 2.68 9.45 33.85
N SER A 598 1.74 10.36 33.59
CA SER A 598 1.39 11.47 34.47
C SER A 598 0.45 11.03 35.59
#